data_AF-A0A2A2WPY1-F1
#
_entry.id   AF-A0A2A2WPY1-F1
#
_cell.length_a   1.000
_cell.length_b   1.000
_cell.length_c   1.000
_cell.angle_alpha   90.00
_cell.angle_beta   90.00
_cell.angle_gamma   90.00
#
_symmetry.space_group_name_H-M   'P 1'
#
loop_
_entity.id
_entity.type
_entity.pdbx_description
1 polymer ?
#
loop_
_entity_poly.entity_id
_entity_poly.type
_entity_poly.pdbx_seq_one_letter_code
_entity_poly.pdbx_strand_id
1 'polypeptide(L)'
;MMCSVEAAEALARRGVLSESTAADALRTFARDGRLIALRGDRRWVYPRFQLDYFDPRDPNNIICAINRVLDAGRYPEAATSWWTLPSVALPGMRPPVNLLGGDHDALRQLASEYASGADR
;
A
#
# COMPACT_ATOMS: atom_id res chain seq x y z
N MET A 1 1.63 -12.51 0.22
CA MET A 1 1.68 -11.56 1.36
C MET A 1 2.84 -11.93 2.26
N MET A 2 3.36 -10.98 3.04
CA MET A 2 4.45 -11.18 4.00
C MET A 2 3.94 -11.01 5.42
N CYS A 3 4.42 -11.78 6.38
CA CYS A 3 4.15 -11.53 7.80
C CYS A 3 4.94 -10.31 8.30
N SER A 4 4.69 -9.88 9.54
CA SER A 4 5.35 -8.68 10.11
C SER A 4 6.88 -8.79 10.13
N VAL A 5 7.43 -9.97 10.44
CA VAL A 5 8.89 -10.21 10.46
C VAL A 5 9.47 -10.08 9.05
N GLU A 6 8.90 -10.80 8.08
CA GLU A 6 9.36 -10.75 6.69
C GLU A 6 9.24 -9.35 6.07
N ALA A 7 8.17 -8.62 6.40
CA ALA A 7 7.97 -7.25 5.92
C ALA A 7 8.99 -6.29 6.53
N ALA A 8 9.27 -6.44 7.83
CA ALA A 8 10.26 -5.65 8.54
C ALA A 8 11.66 -5.87 7.94
N GLU A 9 12.05 -7.13 7.74
CA GLU A 9 13.31 -7.47 7.10
C GLU A 9 13.39 -6.96 5.66
N ALA A 10 12.31 -7.02 4.88
CA ALA A 10 12.30 -6.51 3.52
C ALA A 10 12.58 -5.00 3.49
N LEU A 11 11.98 -4.23 4.40
CA LEU A 11 12.24 -2.79 4.52
C LEU A 11 13.63 -2.49 5.10
N ALA A 12 14.11 -3.30 6.05
CA ALA A 12 15.46 -3.16 6.61
C ALA A 12 16.55 -3.43 5.56
N ARG A 13 16.40 -4.49 4.75
CA ARG A 13 17.30 -4.78 3.62
C ARG A 13 17.35 -3.65 2.59
N ARG A 14 16.25 -2.90 2.43
CA ARG A 14 16.17 -1.71 1.57
C ARG A 14 16.69 -0.43 2.26
N GLY A 15 17.15 -0.51 3.51
CA GLY A 15 17.58 0.65 4.30
C GLY A 15 16.45 1.62 4.63
N VAL A 16 15.20 1.17 4.58
CA VAL A 16 13.99 1.99 4.84
C VAL A 16 13.70 2.06 6.34
N LEU A 17 13.97 0.99 7.07
CA LEU A 17 13.80 0.89 8.52
C LEU A 17 15.05 0.36 9.20
N SER A 18 15.24 0.72 10.46
CA SER A 18 16.19 0.04 11.34
C SER A 18 15.56 -1.24 11.90
N GLU A 19 16.34 -2.31 11.99
CA GLU A 19 15.88 -3.63 12.45
C GLU A 19 15.30 -3.60 13.87
N SER A 20 15.80 -2.72 14.75
CA SER A 20 15.42 -2.64 16.17
C SER A 20 14.01 -2.11 16.44
N THR A 21 13.34 -1.51 15.45
CA THR A 21 12.02 -0.86 15.62
C THR A 21 10.98 -1.26 14.57
N ALA A 22 11.32 -2.24 13.72
CA ALA A 22 10.61 -2.45 12.47
C ALA A 22 9.15 -2.93 12.66
N ALA A 23 8.86 -3.76 13.66
CA ALA A 23 7.49 -4.26 13.88
C ALA A 23 6.51 -3.17 14.35
N ASP A 24 6.92 -2.31 15.28
CA ASP A 24 6.08 -1.20 15.77
C ASP A 24 5.97 -0.09 14.73
N ALA A 25 7.02 0.14 13.94
CA ALA A 25 6.98 1.04 12.79
C ALA A 25 5.94 0.58 11.76
N LEU A 26 5.93 -0.71 11.38
CA LEU A 26 4.95 -1.26 10.43
C LEU A 26 3.50 -1.05 10.91
N ARG A 27 3.22 -1.31 12.20
CA ARG A 27 1.91 -1.07 12.78
C ARG A 27 1.52 0.40 12.76
N THR A 28 2.47 1.28 13.05
CA THR A 28 2.26 2.74 13.01
C THR A 28 1.91 3.17 11.58
N PHE A 29 2.69 2.75 10.59
CA PHE A 29 2.41 3.07 9.19
C PHE A 29 1.06 2.51 8.72
N ALA A 30 0.68 1.31 9.17
CA ALA A 30 -0.61 0.73 8.84
C ALA A 30 -1.76 1.54 9.45
N ARG A 31 -1.67 1.88 10.74
CA ARG A 31 -2.66 2.70 11.44
C ARG A 31 -2.81 4.08 10.80
N ASP A 32 -1.71 4.67 10.36
CA ASP A 32 -1.71 5.99 9.72
C ASP A 32 -2.11 5.94 8.22
N GLY A 33 -2.58 4.78 7.72
CA GLY A 33 -3.02 4.58 6.34
C GLY A 33 -1.90 4.66 5.30
N ARG A 34 -0.65 4.50 5.71
CA ARG A 34 0.53 4.58 4.83
C ARG A 34 0.92 3.23 4.27
N LEU A 35 0.67 2.16 5.03
CA LEU A 35 0.76 0.77 4.60
C LEU A 35 -0.60 0.11 4.75
N ILE A 36 -0.83 -0.92 3.95
CA ILE A 36 -1.92 -1.86 4.13
C ILE A 36 -1.42 -3.01 4.99
N ALA A 37 -2.09 -3.22 6.13
CA ALA A 37 -1.96 -4.41 6.94
C ALA A 37 -3.30 -5.12 7.02
N LEU A 38 -3.32 -6.39 6.66
CA LEU A 38 -4.50 -7.24 6.72
C LEU A 38 -4.41 -8.18 7.91
N ARG A 39 -5.55 -8.47 8.53
CA ARG A 39 -5.63 -9.47 9.59
C ARG A 39 -5.72 -10.86 8.95
N GLY A 40 -4.62 -11.61 8.94
CA GLY A 40 -4.66 -13.05 8.68
C GLY A 40 -5.13 -13.82 9.92
N ASP A 41 -5.20 -15.16 9.88
CA ASP A 41 -5.74 -15.99 10.97
C ASP A 41 -5.11 -15.68 12.36
N ARG A 42 -3.79 -15.56 12.43
CA ARG A 42 -3.07 -15.37 13.71
C ARG A 42 -2.06 -14.22 13.72
N ARG A 43 -1.92 -13.50 12.60
CA ARG A 43 -0.88 -12.48 12.44
C ARG A 43 -1.31 -11.39 11.45
N TRP A 44 -0.69 -10.23 11.59
CA TRP A 44 -0.74 -9.19 10.57
C TRP A 44 0.09 -9.61 9.37
N VAL A 45 -0.51 -9.43 8.19
CA VAL A 45 0.13 -9.69 6.90
C VAL A 45 0.05 -8.46 6.01
N TYR A 46 1.10 -8.27 5.21
CA TYR A 46 1.28 -7.11 4.37
C TYR A 46 1.33 -7.58 2.91
N PRO A 47 0.50 -7.01 2.01
CA PRO A 47 0.67 -7.21 0.58
C PRO A 47 2.10 -6.91 0.14
N ARG A 48 2.75 -7.82 -0.60
CA ARG A 48 4.18 -7.72 -0.92
C ARG A 48 4.48 -6.53 -1.82
N PHE A 49 3.61 -6.25 -2.80
CA PHE A 49 3.83 -5.22 -3.81
C PHE A 49 4.19 -3.86 -3.20
N GLN A 50 3.57 -3.49 -2.07
CA GLN A 50 3.77 -2.18 -1.48
C GLN A 50 5.19 -2.06 -0.88
N LEU A 51 5.77 -3.16 -0.41
CA LEU A 51 7.05 -3.17 0.30
C LEU A 51 8.23 -2.94 -0.63
N ASP A 52 8.07 -3.22 -1.92
CA ASP A 52 9.11 -2.97 -2.93
C ASP A 52 9.21 -1.47 -3.30
N TYR A 53 8.13 -0.71 -3.09
CA TYR A 53 8.03 0.71 -3.45
C TYR A 53 7.83 1.66 -2.26
N PHE A 54 7.55 1.14 -1.07
CA PHE A 54 7.31 1.94 0.13
C PHE A 54 8.60 2.57 0.64
N ASP A 55 8.56 3.88 0.90
CA ASP A 55 9.56 4.63 1.66
C ASP A 55 8.84 5.72 2.47
N PRO A 56 8.80 5.63 3.81
CA PRO A 56 8.10 6.59 4.63
C PRO A 56 8.87 7.90 4.82
N ARG A 57 10.11 8.01 4.36
CA ARG A 57 10.93 9.23 4.44
C ARG A 57 10.63 10.17 3.27
N ASP A 58 10.15 9.62 2.16
CA ASP A 58 9.71 10.37 1.01
C ASP A 58 8.26 10.86 1.20
N PRO A 59 8.02 12.18 1.32
CA PRO A 59 6.67 12.71 1.48
C PRO A 59 5.78 12.47 0.24
N ASN A 60 6.38 12.23 -0.93
CA ASN A 60 5.70 12.01 -2.20
C ASN A 60 5.58 10.52 -2.57
N ASN A 61 5.96 9.62 -1.67
CA ASN A 61 5.95 8.19 -1.91
C ASN A 61 4.57 7.71 -2.38
N ILE A 62 4.52 7.08 -3.55
CA ILE A 62 3.25 6.74 -4.21
C ILE A 62 2.40 5.78 -3.38
N ILE A 63 2.99 4.80 -2.70
CA ILE A 63 2.26 3.88 -1.83
C ILE A 63 1.60 4.66 -0.68
N CYS A 64 2.35 5.54 -0.01
CA CYS A 64 1.82 6.35 1.08
C CYS A 64 0.69 7.28 0.60
N ALA A 65 0.86 7.91 -0.56
CA ALA A 65 -0.11 8.86 -1.10
C ALA A 65 -1.44 8.17 -1.44
N ILE A 66 -1.37 7.07 -2.19
CA ILE A 66 -2.56 6.34 -2.64
C ILE A 66 -3.28 5.67 -1.46
N ASN A 67 -2.55 5.00 -0.56
CA ASN A 67 -3.17 4.34 0.58
C ASN A 67 -3.93 5.32 1.50
N ARG A 68 -3.45 6.56 1.63
CA ARG A 68 -4.18 7.61 2.37
C ARG A 68 -5.45 8.05 1.65
N VAL A 69 -5.40 8.22 0.32
CA VAL A 69 -6.59 8.54 -0.48
C VAL A 69 -7.65 7.46 -0.36
N LEU A 70 -7.23 6.19 -0.28
CA LEU A 70 -8.13 5.04 -0.13
C LEU A 70 -8.55 4.77 1.33
N ASP A 71 -8.13 5.61 2.29
CA ASP A 71 -8.32 5.40 3.73
C ASP A 71 -7.95 3.97 4.18
N ALA A 72 -6.79 3.49 3.73
CA ALA A 72 -6.33 2.11 3.94
C ALA A 72 -6.15 1.73 5.42
N GLY A 73 -6.01 2.71 6.32
CA GLY A 73 -5.96 2.46 7.76
C GLY A 73 -7.31 1.99 8.31
N ARG A 74 -8.41 2.44 7.69
CA ARG A 74 -9.78 2.07 8.05
C ARG A 74 -10.34 0.95 7.18
N TYR A 75 -9.99 0.93 5.89
CA TYR A 75 -10.51 -0.03 4.90
C TYR A 75 -9.38 -0.80 4.18
N PRO A 76 -8.55 -1.57 4.90
CA PRO A 76 -7.38 -2.21 4.32
C PRO A 76 -7.73 -3.27 3.26
N GLU A 77 -8.85 -3.97 3.40
CA GLU A 77 -9.34 -4.93 2.40
C GLU A 77 -9.74 -4.22 1.11
N ALA A 78 -10.51 -3.13 1.20
CA ALA A 78 -10.93 -2.35 0.04
C ALA A 78 -9.73 -1.73 -0.69
N ALA A 79 -8.78 -1.17 0.06
CA ALA A 79 -7.53 -0.65 -0.51
C ALA A 79 -6.72 -1.76 -1.21
N THR A 80 -6.64 -2.96 -0.62
CA THR A 80 -5.99 -4.11 -1.26
C THR A 80 -6.69 -4.51 -2.56
N SER A 81 -8.02 -4.60 -2.54
CA SER A 81 -8.81 -4.92 -3.72
C SER A 81 -8.62 -3.89 -4.83
N TRP A 82 -8.63 -2.60 -4.51
CA TRP A 82 -8.36 -1.54 -5.47
C TRP A 82 -7.00 -1.72 -6.16
N TRP A 83 -5.96 -2.03 -5.40
CA TRP A 83 -4.62 -2.25 -5.97
C TRP A 83 -4.51 -3.47 -6.87
N THR A 84 -5.17 -4.57 -6.50
CA THR A 84 -4.88 -5.90 -7.04
C THR A 84 -5.91 -6.43 -8.03
N LEU A 85 -7.13 -5.91 -8.01
CA LEU A 85 -8.17 -6.35 -8.93
C LEU A 85 -8.06 -5.64 -10.28
N PRO A 86 -8.46 -6.32 -11.39
CA PRO A 86 -8.63 -5.71 -12.69
C PRO A 86 -9.42 -4.40 -12.64
N SER A 87 -8.91 -3.34 -13.26
CA SER A 87 -9.60 -2.04 -13.34
C SER A 87 -10.12 -1.80 -14.75
N VAL A 88 -11.42 -1.54 -14.89
CA VAL A 88 -12.04 -1.15 -16.18
C VAL A 88 -11.53 0.19 -16.69
N ALA A 89 -10.98 1.03 -15.82
CA ALA A 89 -10.41 2.32 -16.17
C ALA A 89 -8.99 2.19 -16.78
N LEU A 90 -8.39 0.99 -16.75
CA LEU A 90 -7.06 0.75 -17.28
C LEU A 90 -7.10 -0.11 -18.56
N PRO A 91 -6.24 0.17 -19.56
CA PRO A 91 -6.15 -0.63 -20.78
C PRO A 91 -5.88 -2.11 -20.48
N GLY A 92 -6.61 -2.99 -21.17
CA GLY A 92 -6.50 -4.44 -20.98
C GLY A 92 -6.98 -4.94 -19.62
N MET A 93 -7.75 -4.13 -18.87
CA MET A 93 -8.25 -4.44 -17.53
C MET A 93 -7.14 -4.86 -16.54
N ARG A 94 -5.93 -4.33 -16.73
CA ARG A 94 -4.83 -4.63 -15.80
C ARG A 94 -5.10 -4.01 -14.43
N PRO A 95 -4.61 -4.61 -13.33
CA PRO A 95 -4.77 -4.05 -12.01
C PRO A 95 -3.87 -2.81 -11.80
N PRO A 96 -4.27 -1.86 -10.93
CA PRO A 96 -3.49 -0.64 -10.67
C PRO A 96 -2.05 -0.90 -10.21
N VAL A 97 -1.80 -2.00 -9.48
CA VAL A 97 -0.45 -2.39 -9.05
C VAL A 97 0.55 -2.49 -10.21
N ASN A 98 0.09 -2.77 -11.43
CA ASN A 98 0.94 -2.86 -12.61
C ASN A 98 1.49 -1.50 -13.10
N LEU A 99 1.05 -0.38 -12.52
CA LEU A 99 1.57 0.96 -12.80
C LEU A 99 2.73 1.35 -11.87
N LEU A 100 3.01 0.58 -10.82
CA LEU A 100 4.08 0.87 -9.87
C LEU A 100 5.46 0.83 -10.56
N GLY A 101 6.30 1.83 -10.25
CA GLY A 101 7.61 2.00 -10.89
C GLY A 101 7.55 2.59 -12.30
N GLY A 102 6.35 2.93 -12.78
CA GLY A 102 6.11 3.61 -14.04
C GLY A 102 5.26 4.86 -13.84
N ASP A 103 4.00 4.78 -14.26
CA ASP A 103 3.10 5.94 -14.36
C ASP A 103 2.41 6.26 -13.02
N HIS A 104 3.11 7.03 -12.18
CA HIS A 104 2.61 7.45 -10.87
C HIS A 104 1.50 8.51 -10.96
N ASP A 105 1.42 9.28 -12.05
CA ASP A 105 0.38 10.30 -12.20
C ASP A 105 -0.96 9.66 -12.57
N ALA A 106 -0.95 8.66 -13.45
CA ALA A 106 -2.13 7.82 -13.70
C ALA A 106 -2.63 7.13 -12.43
N LEU A 107 -1.73 6.65 -11.56
CA LEU A 107 -2.11 6.08 -10.26
C LEU A 107 -2.83 7.08 -9.36
N ARG A 108 -2.29 8.31 -9.25
CA ARG A 108 -2.89 9.38 -8.43
C ARG A 108 -4.26 9.77 -8.97
N GLN A 109 -4.38 9.92 -10.28
CA GLN A 109 -5.65 10.25 -10.91
C GLN A 109 -6.69 9.15 -10.67
N LEU A 110 -6.34 7.89 -10.93
CA LEU A 110 -7.25 6.76 -10.72
C LEU A 110 -7.73 6.64 -9.27
N ALA A 111 -6.84 6.84 -8.30
CA ALA A 111 -7.22 6.79 -6.89
C ALA A 111 -8.14 7.95 -6.49
N SER A 112 -7.90 9.15 -7.03
CA SER A 112 -8.73 10.33 -6.76
C SER A 112 -10.12 10.18 -7.37
N GLU A 113 -10.21 9.65 -8.59
CA GLU A 113 -11.48 9.33 -9.25
C GLU A 113 -12.26 8.28 -8.46
N TYR A 114 -11.59 7.21 -8.01
CA TYR A 114 -12.21 6.19 -7.15
C TYR A 114 -12.75 6.78 -5.85
N ALA A 115 -11.94 7.57 -5.14
CA ALA A 115 -12.35 8.17 -3.86
C ALA A 115 -13.53 9.15 -4.03
N SER A 116 -13.53 9.96 -5.10
CA SER A 116 -14.64 10.89 -5.38
C SER A 116 -15.94 10.20 -5.84
N GLY A 117 -15.83 8.99 -6.38
CA GLY A 117 -16.97 8.17 -6.79
C GLY A 117 -17.55 7.27 -5.68
N ALA A 118 -16.77 6.98 -4.63
CA ALA A 118 -17.16 6.09 -3.54
C ALA A 118 -18.19 6.71 -2.56
N ASP A 119 -18.36 8.04 -2.59
CA ASP A 119 -19.33 8.79 -1.76
C ASP A 119 -20.74 8.90 -2.38
N ARG A 120 -21.07 8.09 -3.40
CA ARG A 120 -22.39 8.04 -4.06
C ARG A 120 -23.06 6.68 -3.86
#